data_AF-A0AAE8KC00-F1
#
_entry.id   AF-A0AAE8KC00-F1
#
_cell.length_a   1.000
_cell.length_b   1.000
_cell.length_c   1.000
_cell.angle_alpha   90.00
_cell.angle_beta   90.00
_cell.angle_gamma   90.00
#
_symmetry.space_group_name_H-M   'P 1'
#
loop_
_entity.id
_entity.type
_entity.pdbx_description
1 polymer ?
#
loop_
_entity_poly.entity_id
_entity_poly.type
_entity_poly.pdbx_seq_one_letter_code
_entity_poly.pdbx_strand_id
1 'polypeptide(L)'
;MDQYEMMDQEIRSKQRRLDEAREIYQRSCSVLERKYDESRSKQNQLHQILEKSHSLFKHLLDEEEGDKTELTYQLNTIASNYSEQFNMAYRNRQRQLDQEWSQMEQAYKKERSNLEEELAQAQYQRRRLEQERGGR
;
A
#
# COMPACT_ATOMS: atom_id res chain seq x y z
N MET A 1 37.15 -0.17 -26.54
CA MET A 1 36.78 0.66 -25.38
C MET A 1 37.84 0.49 -24.33
N ASP A 2 38.28 1.59 -23.72
CA ASP A 2 39.21 1.57 -22.59
C ASP A 2 38.53 0.89 -21.38
N GLN A 3 39.29 0.19 -20.54
CA GLN A 3 38.77 -0.48 -19.34
C GLN A 3 38.07 0.51 -18.40
N TYR A 4 38.52 1.77 -18.38
CA TYR A 4 37.87 2.86 -17.65
C TYR A 4 36.50 3.23 -18.22
N GLU A 5 36.38 3.32 -19.55
CA GLU A 5 35.10 3.63 -20.19
C GLU A 5 34.06 2.54 -19.91
N MET A 6 34.48 1.27 -19.91
CA MET A 6 33.62 0.15 -19.57
C MET A 6 33.16 0.21 -18.10
N MET A 7 34.05 0.55 -17.17
CA MET A 7 33.71 0.63 -15.75
C MET A 7 32.83 1.86 -15.43
N ASP A 8 33.03 2.98 -16.13
CA ASP A 8 32.16 4.15 -16.02
C ASP A 8 30.76 3.89 -16.58
N GLN A 9 30.66 3.12 -17.67
CA GLN A 9 29.37 2.65 -18.17
C GLN A 9 28.69 1.72 -17.16
N GLU A 10 29.43 0.82 -16.53
CA GLU A 10 28.91 -0.10 -15.52
C GLU A 10 28.38 0.64 -14.28
N ILE A 11 29.13 1.60 -13.75
CA ILE A 11 28.71 2.46 -12.62
C ILE A 11 27.44 3.23 -12.97
N ARG A 12 27.38 3.87 -14.14
CA ARG A 12 26.17 4.58 -14.62
C ARG A 12 24.99 3.63 -14.78
N SER A 13 25.21 2.40 -15.23
CA SER A 13 24.16 1.40 -15.35
C SER A 13 23.61 0.99 -13.98
N LYS A 14 24.48 0.80 -12.98
CA LYS A 14 24.08 0.44 -11.61
C LYS A 14 23.35 1.58 -10.91
N GLN A 15 23.77 2.83 -11.12
CA GLN A 15 23.04 4.02 -10.65
C GLN A 15 21.63 4.11 -11.26
N ARG A 16 21.49 3.89 -12.57
CA ARG A 16 20.16 3.87 -13.21
C ARG A 16 19.25 2.79 -12.62
N ARG A 17 19.78 1.60 -12.34
CA ARG A 17 19.00 0.52 -11.70
C ARG A 17 18.51 0.91 -10.30
N LEU A 18 19.30 1.66 -9.52
CA LEU A 18 18.86 2.21 -8.23
C LEU A 18 17.71 3.21 -8.38
N ASP A 19 17.83 4.12 -9.35
CA ASP A 19 16.78 5.10 -9.64
C ASP A 19 15.49 4.42 -10.11
N GLU A 20 15.59 3.43 -11.01
CA GLU A 20 14.46 2.62 -11.48
C GLU A 20 13.78 1.87 -10.32
N ALA A 21 14.54 1.21 -9.44
CA ALA A 21 14.00 0.52 -8.28
C ALA A 21 13.25 1.49 -7.35
N ARG A 22 13.79 2.69 -7.13
CA ARG A 22 13.14 3.75 -6.35
C ARG A 22 11.84 4.22 -7.00
N GLU A 23 11.84 4.46 -8.30
CA GLU A 23 10.63 4.89 -9.03
C GLU A 23 9.54 3.81 -8.98
N ILE A 24 9.90 2.54 -9.19
CA ILE A 24 8.97 1.41 -9.11
C ILE A 24 8.35 1.33 -7.71
N TYR A 25 9.18 1.46 -6.67
CA TYR A 25 8.70 1.48 -5.29
C TYR A 25 7.73 2.63 -5.04
N GLN A 26 8.07 3.85 -5.46
CA GLN A 26 7.19 5.02 -5.31
C GLN A 26 5.86 4.86 -6.02
N ARG A 27 5.87 4.37 -7.27
CA ARG A 27 4.64 4.09 -8.03
C ARG A 27 3.77 3.06 -7.29
N SER A 28 4.41 2.05 -6.71
CA SER A 28 3.73 1.00 -5.95
C SER A 28 3.11 1.54 -4.65
N CYS A 29 3.81 2.41 -3.92
CA CYS A 29 3.26 3.15 -2.77
C CYS A 29 1.99 3.92 -3.17
N SER A 30 2.03 4.71 -4.26
CA SER A 30 0.86 5.48 -4.71
C SER A 30 -0.31 4.62 -5.18
N VAL A 31 -0.05 3.42 -5.70
CA VAL A 31 -1.12 2.43 -5.96
C VAL A 31 -1.74 1.97 -4.65
N LEU A 32 -0.93 1.72 -3.62
CA LEU A 32 -1.41 1.18 -2.37
C LEU A 32 -2.16 2.23 -1.52
N GLU A 33 -1.71 3.48 -1.54
CA GLU A 33 -2.44 4.64 -0.98
C GLU A 33 -3.84 4.74 -1.58
N ARG A 34 -3.95 4.66 -2.92
CA ARG A 34 -5.25 4.65 -3.60
C ARG A 34 -6.14 3.49 -3.15
N LYS A 35 -5.58 2.29 -2.94
CA LYS A 35 -6.35 1.15 -2.41
C LYS A 35 -6.88 1.41 -1.00
N TYR A 36 -6.12 2.10 -0.13
CA TYR A 36 -6.62 2.50 1.19
C TYR A 36 -7.78 3.49 1.07
N ASP A 37 -7.62 4.52 0.24
CA ASP A 37 -8.66 5.54 0.03
C ASP A 37 -9.94 4.93 -0.54
N GLU A 38 -9.82 4.04 -1.53
CA GLU A 38 -10.95 3.29 -2.07
C GLU A 38 -11.63 2.42 -1.01
N SER A 39 -10.87 1.71 -0.18
CA SER A 39 -11.40 0.88 0.90
C SER A 39 -12.18 1.72 1.91
N ARG A 40 -11.63 2.88 2.30
CA ARG A 40 -12.28 3.81 3.22
C ARG A 40 -13.54 4.42 2.62
N SER A 41 -13.48 4.81 1.35
CA SER A 41 -14.63 5.33 0.61
C SER A 41 -15.78 4.31 0.57
N LYS A 42 -15.47 3.05 0.23
CA LYS A 42 -16.47 1.96 0.23
C LYS A 42 -17.06 1.70 1.61
N GLN A 43 -16.26 1.72 2.68
CA GLN A 43 -16.76 1.59 4.04
C GLN A 43 -17.75 2.71 4.37
N ASN A 44 -17.41 3.96 4.05
CA ASN A 44 -18.29 5.11 4.28
C ASN A 44 -19.60 4.98 3.50
N GLN A 45 -19.54 4.55 2.23
CA GLN A 45 -20.74 4.32 1.42
C GLN A 45 -21.65 3.24 2.04
N LEU A 46 -21.08 2.13 2.52
CA LEU A 46 -21.86 1.08 3.18
C LEU A 46 -22.55 1.57 4.45
N HIS A 47 -21.88 2.38 5.27
CA HIS A 47 -22.48 2.98 6.47
C HIS A 47 -23.60 3.95 6.10
N GLN A 48 -23.42 4.78 5.08
CA GLN A 48 -24.47 5.70 4.61
C GLN A 48 -25.70 4.96 4.09
N ILE A 49 -25.51 3.86 3.35
CA ILE A 49 -26.61 3.02 2.87
C ILE A 49 -27.35 2.41 4.07
N LEU A 50 -26.62 1.89 5.05
CA LEU A 50 -27.20 1.30 6.25
C LEU A 50 -28.01 2.31 7.06
N GLU A 51 -27.46 3.50 7.28
CA GLU A 51 -28.11 4.60 8.01
C GLU A 51 -29.40 5.03 7.32
N LYS A 52 -29.36 5.22 5.99
CA LYS A 52 -30.55 5.57 5.20
C LYS A 52 -31.60 4.47 5.23
N SER A 53 -31.18 3.21 5.12
CA SER A 53 -32.10 2.07 5.13
C SER A 53 -32.75 1.90 6.49
N HIS A 54 -31.96 1.98 7.56
CA HIS A 54 -32.47 1.92 8.94
C HIS A 54 -33.45 3.05 9.22
N SER A 55 -33.12 4.28 8.83
CA SER A 55 -33.99 5.45 8.99
C SER A 55 -35.32 5.29 8.25
N LEU A 56 -35.28 4.79 7.00
CA LEU A 56 -36.48 4.52 6.20
C LEU A 56 -37.37 3.47 6.87
N PHE A 57 -36.81 2.32 7.27
CA PHE A 57 -37.59 1.27 7.93
C PHE A 57 -38.10 1.71 9.29
N LYS A 58 -37.34 2.52 10.03
CA LYS A 58 -37.78 3.07 11.30
C LYS A 58 -38.98 4.00 11.11
N HIS A 59 -38.95 4.86 10.10
CA HIS A 59 -40.09 5.71 9.74
C HIS A 59 -41.33 4.88 9.40
N LEU A 60 -41.19 3.88 8.53
CA LEU A 60 -42.31 3.00 8.16
C LEU A 60 -42.87 2.25 9.38
N LEU A 61 -42.00 1.75 10.25
CA LEU A 61 -42.46 1.17 11.52
C LEU A 61 -43.20 2.21 12.33
N ASP A 62 -42.68 3.42 12.49
CA ASP A 62 -43.32 4.45 13.32
C ASP A 62 -44.71 4.88 12.79
N GLU A 63 -45.01 4.70 11.49
CA GLU A 63 -46.32 4.93 10.87
C GLU A 63 -47.36 3.82 11.13
N GLU A 64 -46.95 2.58 11.40
CA GLU A 64 -47.88 1.46 11.66
C GLU A 64 -48.71 1.67 12.96
N GLU A 65 -49.83 0.98 13.12
CA GLU A 65 -50.56 0.97 14.40
C GLU A 65 -50.22 -0.29 15.21
N GLY A 66 -50.27 -0.19 16.55
CA GLY A 66 -50.01 -1.33 17.46
C GLY A 66 -48.61 -1.37 18.10
N ASP A 67 -48.30 -2.46 18.79
CA ASP A 67 -47.01 -2.67 19.45
C ASP A 67 -45.94 -3.10 18.43
N LYS A 68 -44.82 -2.36 18.41
CA LYS A 68 -43.71 -2.51 17.45
C LYS A 68 -42.39 -2.77 18.17
N THR A 69 -42.44 -3.08 19.45
CA THR A 69 -41.25 -3.24 20.30
C THR A 69 -40.33 -4.32 19.73
N GLU A 70 -40.89 -5.47 19.36
CA GLU A 70 -40.14 -6.58 18.78
C GLU A 70 -39.56 -6.21 17.41
N LEU A 71 -40.35 -5.62 16.52
CA LEU A 71 -39.90 -5.22 15.18
C LEU A 71 -38.80 -4.15 15.24
N THR A 72 -38.92 -3.19 16.16
CA THR A 72 -37.89 -2.17 16.39
C THR A 72 -36.60 -2.80 16.92
N TYR A 73 -36.71 -3.76 17.85
CA TYR A 73 -35.55 -4.49 18.36
C TYR A 73 -34.85 -5.29 17.25
N GLN A 74 -35.62 -5.99 16.40
CA GLN A 74 -35.08 -6.74 15.27
C GLN A 74 -34.38 -5.81 14.26
N LEU A 75 -35.00 -4.67 13.90
CA LEU A 75 -34.41 -3.68 13.01
C LEU A 75 -33.07 -3.16 13.54
N ASN A 76 -33.01 -2.81 14.83
CA ASN A 76 -31.79 -2.33 15.47
C ASN A 76 -30.70 -3.41 15.52
N THR A 77 -31.09 -4.66 15.78
CA THR A 77 -30.18 -5.80 15.81
C THR A 77 -29.57 -6.05 14.42
N ILE A 78 -30.39 -6.03 13.37
CA ILE A 78 -29.93 -6.18 11.98
C ILE A 78 -28.96 -5.05 11.62
N ALA A 79 -29.30 -3.80 11.94
CA ALA A 79 -28.42 -2.67 11.66
C ALA A 79 -27.08 -2.76 12.39
N SER A 80 -27.10 -3.16 13.67
CA SER A 80 -25.90 -3.37 14.47
C SER A 80 -25.01 -4.47 13.87
N ASN A 81 -25.61 -5.61 13.48
CA ASN A 81 -24.90 -6.73 12.87
C ASN A 81 -24.20 -6.33 11.56
N TYR A 82 -24.89 -5.60 10.67
CA TYR A 82 -24.28 -5.14 9.43
C TYR A 82 -23.17 -4.11 9.67
N SER A 83 -23.37 -3.17 10.59
CA SER A 83 -22.35 -2.21 10.98
C SER A 83 -21.07 -2.91 11.47
N GLU A 84 -21.21 -3.91 12.34
CA GLU A 84 -20.07 -4.70 12.81
C GLU A 84 -19.39 -5.46 11.67
N GLN A 85 -20.15 -6.10 10.78
CA GLN A 85 -19.61 -6.80 9.62
C GLN A 85 -18.83 -5.87 8.67
N PHE A 86 -19.34 -4.67 8.40
CA PHE A 86 -18.63 -3.69 7.56
C PHE A 86 -17.32 -3.24 8.21
N ASN A 87 -17.33 -3.00 9.53
CA ASN A 87 -16.14 -2.63 10.29
C ASN A 87 -15.10 -3.76 10.33
N MET A 88 -15.54 -5.00 10.52
CA MET A 88 -14.64 -6.16 10.46
C MET A 88 -14.04 -6.34 9.07
N ALA A 89 -14.86 -6.26 8.02
CA ALA A 89 -14.40 -6.38 6.63
C ALA A 89 -13.37 -5.28 6.29
N TYR A 90 -13.63 -4.04 6.69
CA TYR A 90 -12.70 -2.92 6.51
C TYR A 90 -11.39 -3.13 7.26
N ARG A 91 -11.43 -3.51 8.54
CA ARG A 91 -10.21 -3.80 9.34
C ARG A 91 -9.42 -4.95 8.74
N ASN A 92 -10.08 -6.01 8.28
CA ASN A 92 -9.42 -7.12 7.61
C ASN A 92 -8.73 -6.66 6.33
N ARG A 93 -9.39 -5.81 5.53
CA ARG A 93 -8.78 -5.23 4.33
C ARG A 93 -7.60 -4.32 4.66
N GLN A 94 -7.70 -3.49 5.70
CA GLN A 94 -6.58 -2.67 6.16
C GLN A 94 -5.37 -3.53 6.53
N ARG A 95 -5.55 -4.60 7.30
CA ARG A 95 -4.45 -5.51 7.66
C ARG A 95 -3.80 -6.15 6.43
N GLN A 96 -4.58 -6.52 5.42
CA GLN A 96 -4.04 -7.05 4.16
C GLN A 96 -3.19 -5.99 3.44
N LEU A 97 -3.66 -4.75 3.38
CA LEU A 97 -2.92 -3.64 2.79
C LEU A 97 -1.63 -3.33 3.57
N ASP A 98 -1.67 -3.40 4.90
CA ASP A 98 -0.48 -3.23 5.75
C ASP A 98 0.57 -4.32 5.47
N GLN A 99 0.11 -5.56 5.26
CA GLN A 99 0.97 -6.68 4.88
C GLN A 99 1.56 -6.49 3.47
N GLU A 100 0.73 -6.10 2.49
CA GLU A 100 1.19 -5.75 1.13
C GLU A 100 2.26 -4.65 1.19
N TRP A 101 2.04 -3.59 1.99
CA TRP A 101 3.02 -2.50 2.19
C TRP A 101 4.33 -3.02 2.78
N SER A 102 4.25 -3.78 3.88
CA SER A 102 5.44 -4.31 4.56
C SER A 102 6.26 -5.21 3.65
N GLN A 103 5.62 -6.07 2.84
CA GLN A 103 6.31 -6.95 1.91
C GLN A 103 7.01 -6.15 0.80
N MET A 104 6.31 -5.17 0.23
CA MET A 104 6.86 -4.27 -0.78
C MET A 104 8.05 -3.47 -0.23
N GLU A 105 7.95 -2.92 0.98
CA GLU A 105 9.03 -2.16 1.62
C GLU A 105 10.25 -3.03 1.90
N GLN A 106 10.06 -4.26 2.38
CA GLN A 106 11.15 -5.20 2.61
C GLN A 106 11.83 -5.60 1.29
N ALA A 107 11.04 -5.89 0.25
CA ALA A 107 11.55 -6.23 -1.07
C ALA A 107 12.41 -5.08 -1.65
N TYR A 108 11.90 -3.85 -1.60
CA TYR A 108 12.63 -2.67 -2.05
C TYR A 108 13.91 -2.44 -1.24
N LYS A 109 13.85 -2.52 0.10
CA LYS A 109 15.04 -2.37 0.96
C LYS A 109 16.12 -3.39 0.61
N LYS A 110 15.74 -4.65 0.39
CA LYS A 110 16.66 -5.72 0.01
C LYS A 110 17.28 -5.46 -1.36
N GLU A 111 16.46 -5.13 -2.36
CA GLU A 111 16.93 -4.82 -3.71
C GLU A 111 17.88 -3.61 -3.72
N ARG A 112 17.50 -2.53 -3.02
CA ARG A 112 18.31 -1.32 -2.89
C ARG A 112 19.66 -1.62 -2.23
N SER A 113 19.68 -2.39 -1.14
CA SER A 113 20.92 -2.77 -0.45
C SER A 113 21.86 -3.55 -1.38
N ASN A 114 21.33 -4.50 -2.15
CA ASN A 114 22.15 -5.28 -3.09
C ASN A 114 22.73 -4.39 -4.20
N LEU A 115 21.92 -3.48 -4.75
CA LEU A 115 22.36 -2.55 -5.80
C LEU A 115 23.38 -1.53 -5.28
N GLU A 116 23.22 -1.05 -4.03
CA GLU A 116 24.18 -0.17 -3.36
C GLU A 116 25.53 -0.89 -3.16
N GLU A 117 25.51 -2.16 -2.76
CA GLU A 117 26.72 -2.98 -2.62
C GLU A 117 27.41 -3.22 -3.97
N GLU A 118 26.66 -3.62 -5.00
CA GLU A 118 27.15 -3.77 -6.37
C GLU A 118 27.80 -2.48 -6.90
N LEU A 119 27.19 -1.33 -6.63
CA LEU A 119 27.70 -0.01 -7.01
C LEU A 119 28.99 0.33 -6.26
N ALA A 120 29.04 0.09 -4.95
CA ALA A 120 30.22 0.33 -4.13
C ALA A 120 31.41 -0.54 -4.59
N GLN A 121 31.17 -1.79 -4.95
CA GLN A 121 32.18 -2.69 -5.51
C GLN A 121 32.71 -2.16 -6.85
N ALA A 122 31.84 -1.75 -7.77
CA ALA A 122 32.25 -1.17 -9.06
C ALA A 122 33.08 0.12 -8.87
N GLN A 123 32.67 1.00 -7.96
CA GLN A 123 33.41 2.22 -7.62
C GLN A 123 34.77 1.93 -6.97
N TYR A 124 34.87 0.87 -6.16
CA TYR A 124 36.13 0.44 -5.57
C TYR A 124 37.10 -0.06 -6.65
N GLN A 125 36.65 -0.91 -7.57
CA GLN A 125 37.47 -1.40 -8.68
C GLN A 125 37.96 -0.25 -9.56
N ARG A 126 37.11 0.74 -9.83
CA ARG A 126 37.50 1.96 -10.56
C ARG A 126 38.62 2.72 -9.87
N ARG A 127 38.47 3.01 -8.58
CA ARG A 127 39.52 3.70 -7.81
C ARG A 127 40.83 2.91 -7.78
N ARG A 128 40.76 1.57 -7.70
CA ARG A 128 41.94 0.72 -7.75
C ARG A 128 42.68 0.85 -9.08
N LEU A 129 41.96 0.79 -10.21
CA LEU A 129 42.58 1.01 -11.52
C LEU A 129 43.19 2.41 -11.64
N GLU A 130 42.52 3.47 -11.16
CA GLU A 130 43.07 4.84 -11.15
C GLU A 130 44.40 4.93 -10.39
N GLN A 131 44.53 4.24 -9.25
CA GLN A 131 45.77 4.17 -8.47
C GLN A 131 46.89 3.41 -9.19
N GLU A 132 46.57 2.29 -9.83
CA GLU A 132 47.53 1.48 -10.62
C GLU A 132 48.09 2.26 -11.82
N ARG A 133 47.35 3.25 -12.35
CA ARG A 133 47.76 4.10 -13.47
C ARG A 133 48.49 5.37 -13.03
N GLY A 134 48.14 5.94 -11.87
CA GLY A 134 48.81 7.12 -11.29
C GLY A 134 50.11 6.82 -10.54
N GLY A 135 50.41 5.55 -10.26
CA GLY A 135 51.65 5.08 -9.64
C GLY A 135 52.76 4.66 -10.63
N ARG A 136 52.66 5.02 -11.91
CA ARG A 136 53.71 4.83 -12.93
C ARG A 136 54.33 6.15 -13.34
#